data_AF-A0A840HN88-F1
#
_entry.id   AF-A0A840HN88-F1
#
_cell.length_a   1.000
_cell.length_b   1.000
_cell.length_c   1.000
_cell.angle_alpha   90.00
_cell.angle_beta   90.00
_cell.angle_gamma   90.00
#
_symmetry.space_group_name_H-M   'P 1'
#
loop_
_entity.id
_entity.type
_entity.pdbx_description
1 polymer ?
#
loop_
_entity_poly.entity_id
_entity_poly.type
_entity_poly.pdbx_seq_one_letter_code
_entity_poly.pdbx_strand_id
1 'polypeptide(L)' 'MTPNRFSECLASLRWTQRGLASILECDDRLVRRWASGEADIPASVAAWLETLAQAHDAIPPPQGWKRRQNA' A
#
# COMPACT_ATOMS: atom_id res chain seq x y z
N MET A 1 -11.26 -8.19 -2.81
CA MET A 1 -10.40 -7.23 -3.56
C MET A 1 -9.73 -7.99 -4.69
N THR A 2 -9.55 -7.38 -5.87
CA THR A 2 -8.84 -8.03 -6.98
C THR A 2 -7.32 -7.82 -6.86
N PRO A 3 -6.49 -8.68 -7.47
CA PRO A 3 -5.03 -8.52 -7.43
C PRO A 3 -4.54 -7.20 -8.03
N ASN A 4 -5.19 -6.71 -9.08
CA ASN A 4 -4.90 -5.39 -9.66
C ASN A 4 -5.20 -4.28 -8.65
N ARG A 5 -6.38 -4.30 -8.02
CA ARG A 5 -6.75 -3.27 -7.04
C ARG A 5 -5.83 -3.29 -5.81
N PHE A 6 -5.43 -4.48 -5.37
CA PHE A 6 -4.43 -4.66 -4.32
C PHE A 6 -3.11 -3.97 -4.67
N SER A 7 -2.62 -4.19 -5.89
CA SER A 7 -1.38 -3.58 -6.37
C SER A 7 -1.49 -2.06 -6.50
N GLU A 8 -2.65 -1.54 -6.93
CA GLU A 8 -2.94 -0.10 -6.95
C GLU A 8 -2.91 0.53 -5.55
N CYS A 9 -3.51 -0.13 -4.55
CA CYS A 9 -3.49 0.37 -3.17
C CYS A 9 -2.06 0.48 -2.64
N LEU A 10 -1.22 -0.53 -2.89
CA LEU A 10 0.20 -0.47 -2.50
C LEU A 10 0.96 0.63 -3.25
N ALA A 11 0.66 0.84 -4.53
CA ALA A 11 1.26 1.90 -5.32
C ALA A 11 0.89 3.30 -4.80
N SER A 12 -0.38 3.54 -4.46
CA SER A 12 -0.85 4.78 -3.81
C SER A 12 -0.05 5.01 -2.53
N LEU A 13 -0.01 4.02 -1.63
CA LEU A 13 0.72 4.08 -0.36
C LEU A 13 2.25 4.11 -0.49
N ARG A 14 2.79 3.97 -1.70
CA ARG A 14 4.23 3.85 -1.98
C ARG A 14 4.87 2.66 -1.25
N TRP A 15 4.10 1.62 -0.97
CA TRP A 15 4.55 0.40 -0.31
C TRP A 15 4.95 -0.67 -1.32
N THR A 16 5.86 -1.55 -0.89
CA THR A 16 6.19 -2.78 -1.64
C THR A 16 5.45 -3.98 -1.04
N GLN A 17 5.29 -5.07 -1.80
CA GLN A 17 4.71 -6.31 -1.27
C GLN A 17 5.49 -6.84 -0.06
N ARG A 18 6.82 -6.81 -0.12
CA ARG A 18 7.70 -7.15 1.02
C ARG A 18 7.48 -6.21 2.22
N GLY A 19 7.28 -4.93 1.96
CA GLY A 19 6.95 -3.95 2.99
C GLY A 19 5.64 -4.30 3.70
N LEU A 20 4.59 -4.64 2.93
CA LEU A 20 3.32 -5.09 3.50
C LEU A 20 3.49 -6.39 4.30
N ALA A 21 4.26 -7.36 3.80
CA ALA A 21 4.53 -8.59 4.52
C ALA A 21 5.19 -8.33 5.89
N SER A 22 6.11 -7.37 5.95
CA SER A 22 6.72 -6.93 7.20
C SER A 22 5.71 -6.28 8.14
N ILE A 23 4.75 -5.48 7.63
CA ILE A 23 3.74 -4.81 8.46
C ILE A 23 2.73 -5.81 9.03
N LEU A 24 2.38 -6.84 8.26
CA LEU A 24 1.46 -7.90 8.67
C LEU A 24 2.15 -9.06 9.42
N GLU A 25 3.47 -8.98 9.60
CA GLU A 25 4.30 -10.03 10.20
C GLU A 25 4.06 -11.41 9.57
N CYS A 26 3.96 -11.46 8.24
CA CYS A 26 3.63 -12.66 7.49
C CYS A 26 4.66 -12.98 6.40
N ASP A 27 4.55 -14.18 5.79
CA ASP A 27 5.44 -14.59 4.72
C ASP A 27 5.21 -13.76 3.44
N ASP A 28 6.28 -13.18 2.90
CA ASP A 28 6.28 -12.39 1.66
C ASP A 28 5.79 -13.21 0.44
N ARG A 29 5.91 -14.55 0.47
CA ARG A 29 5.27 -15.44 -0.52
C ARG A 29 3.75 -15.35 -0.51
N LEU A 30 3.12 -15.22 0.66
CA LEU A 30 1.67 -15.07 0.76
C LEU A 30 1.22 -13.78 0.09
N VAL A 31 1.91 -12.68 0.38
CA VAL A 31 1.62 -11.36 -0.21
C VAL A 31 1.84 -11.35 -1.73
N ARG A 32 2.88 -12.04 -2.22
CA ARG A 32 3.08 -12.26 -3.67
C ARG A 32 1.92 -13.01 -4.32
N ARG A 33 1.41 -14.06 -3.68
CA ARG A 33 0.27 -14.83 -4.20
C ARG A 33 -1.03 -14.01 -4.24
N TRP A 34 -1.22 -13.10 -3.29
CA TRP A 34 -2.31 -12.12 -3.37
C TRP A 34 -2.18 -11.21 -4.59
N ALA A 35 -0.98 -10.72 -4.87
CA ALA A 35 -0.72 -9.85 -6.00
C ALA A 35 -0.81 -10.56 -7.38
N SER A 36 -0.52 -11.86 -7.44
CA SER A 36 -0.67 -12.66 -8.68
C SER A 36 -2.07 -13.27 -8.84
N GLY A 37 -2.92 -13.22 -7.81
CA GLY A 37 -4.24 -13.88 -7.81
C GLY A 37 -4.21 -15.38 -7.55
N GLU A 38 -3.07 -15.91 -7.11
CA GLU A 38 -2.91 -17.31 -6.70
C GLU A 38 -3.45 -17.61 -5.29
N ALA A 39 -3.82 -16.57 -4.54
CA ALA A 39 -4.49 -16.67 -3.25
C ALA A 39 -5.47 -15.51 -3.07
N ASP A 40 -6.58 -15.79 -2.39
CA ASP A 40 -7.54 -14.76 -2.02
C ASP A 40 -6.97 -13.82 -0.96
N ILE A 41 -7.23 -12.53 -1.15
CA ILE A 41 -6.90 -11.48 -0.17
C ILE A 41 -7.95 -11.50 0.95
N PRO A 42 -7.56 -11.64 2.23
CA PRO A 42 -8.49 -11.56 3.34
C PRO A 42 -9.29 -10.26 3.33
N ALA A 43 -10.60 -10.36 3.60
CA ALA A 43 -11.50 -9.20 3.54
C ALA A 43 -11.07 -8.06 4.50
N SER A 44 -10.54 -8.41 5.67
CA SER A 44 -10.00 -7.43 6.63
C SER A 44 -8.80 -6.67 6.08
N VAL A 45 -7.84 -7.36 5.45
CA VAL A 45 -6.67 -6.75 4.80
C VAL A 45 -7.12 -5.85 3.64
N ALA A 46 -8.08 -6.33 2.84
CA ALA A 46 -8.64 -5.55 1.74
C ALA A 46 -9.27 -4.24 2.22
N ALA A 47 -10.16 -4.29 3.22
CA ALA A 47 -10.83 -3.11 3.76
C ALA A 47 -9.83 -2.11 4.38
N TRP A 48 -8.82 -2.63 5.09
CA TRP A 48 -7.78 -1.82 5.68
C TRP A 48 -6.92 -1.10 4.62
N LEU A 49 -6.47 -1.80 3.58
CA LEU A 49 -5.69 -1.21 2.49
C LEU A 49 -6.46 -0.14 1.71
N GLU A 50 -7.75 -0.37 1.43
CA GLU A 50 -8.59 0.65 0.78
C GLU A 50 -8.70 1.91 1.62
N THR A 51 -8.94 1.75 2.92
CA THR A 51 -9.07 2.89 3.85
C THR A 51 -7.78 3.71 3.88
N LEU A 52 -6.63 3.04 3.96
CA LEU A 52 -5.33 3.72 3.95
C LEU A 52 -5.05 4.41 2.62
N ALA A 53 -5.27 3.75 1.49
CA ALA A 53 -5.03 4.34 0.17
C ALA A 53 -5.91 5.58 -0.05
N GLN A 54 -7.20 5.49 0.29
CA GLN A 54 -8.12 6.64 0.22
C GLN A 54 -7.69 7.80 1.11
N ALA A 55 -7.28 7.51 2.35
CA ALA A 55 -6.80 8.55 3.27
C ALA A 55 -5.50 9.19 2.78
N HIS A 56 -4.58 8.40 2.21
CA HIS A 56 -3.31 8.90 1.69
C HIS A 56 -3.52 9.79 0.44
N ASP A 57 -4.37 9.35 -0.48
CA ASP A 57 -4.70 10.12 -1.69
C ASP A 57 -5.42 11.45 -1.35
N ALA A 58 -6.23 11.47 -0.28
CA ALA A 58 -6.95 12.65 0.16
C ALA A 58 -6.08 13.70 0.88
N ILE A 59 -4.91 13.30 1.41
CA ILE A 59 -4.06 14.16 2.24
C ILE A 59 -2.72 14.37 1.53
N PRO A 60 -2.56 15.47 0.76
CA PRO A 60 -1.32 15.71 0.05
C PRO A 60 -0.15 15.94 1.02
N PRO A 61 1.10 15.70 0.59
CA PRO A 61 2.28 16.03 1.39
C PRO A 61 2.25 17.50 1.86
N PRO A 62 2.78 17.80 3.05
CA PRO A 62 2.80 19.15 3.57
C PRO A 62 3.49 20.09 2.58
N GLN A 63 3.01 21.33 2.49
CA GLN A 63 3.67 22.38 1.72
C GLN A 63 4.66 23.13 2.61
N GLY A 64 5.68 23.75 2.02
CA GLY A 64 6.60 24.65 2.74
C GLY A 64 7.67 23.99 3.63
N TRP A 65 7.71 22.65 3.75
CA TRP A 65 8.80 21.98 4.49
C TRP A 65 10.15 22.01 3.76
N LYS A 66 10.14 22.11 2.42
CA LYS A 66 11.36 22.30 1.62
C LYS A 66 11.79 23.76 1.74
N ARG A 67 12.76 24.04 2.60
CA ARG A 67 13.47 25.34 2.58
C ARG A 67 14.15 25.47 1.20
N ARG A 68 13.88 26.57 0.50
CA ARG A 68 14.62 26.93 -0.72
C ARG A 68 16.10 27.04 -0.34
N GLN A 69 16.96 26.17 -0.87
CA GLN A 69 18.40 26.43 -0.91
C GLN A 69 18.60 27.54 -1.95
N ASN A 70 18.44 28.79 -1.53
CA ASN A 70 19.05 29.89 -2.25
C ASN A 70 20.52 29.91 -1.83
N ALA A 71 21.40 29.53 -2.74
CA ALA A 71 22.77 30.01 -2.80
C ALA A 71 22.85 30.96 -4.00
#